data_AF-A0A9E4CCV9-F1
#
_entry.id   AF-A0A9E4CCV9-F1
#
_cell.length_a   1.000
_cell.length_b   1.000
_cell.length_c   1.000
_cell.angle_alpha   90.00
_cell.angle_beta   90.00
_cell.angle_gamma   90.00
#
_symmetry.space_group_name_H-M   'P 1'
#
loop_
_entity.id
_entity.type
_entity.pdbx_description
1 polymer ?
#
loop_
_entity_poly.entity_id
_entity_poly.type
_entity_poly.pdbx_seq_one_letter_code
_entity_poly.pdbx_strand_id
1 'polypeptide(L)'
;MNFSQILQFITYIVSWLLLSASGLWFFLTLRTTLFDLGVLLKLNPWAVRGIDRWGIFVFGMIWIVVIFTLEGYLRTAIAKDKLWQRLRRVAVILAICAAVLQSSQWLIGYLA
;
A
#
# COMPACT_ATOMS: atom_id res chain seq x y z
N MET A 1 -4.61 12.69 31.93
CA MET A 1 -4.68 11.87 30.70
C MET A 1 -4.83 10.44 31.16
N ASN A 2 -6.00 9.83 30.93
CA ASN A 2 -6.32 8.52 31.50
C ASN A 2 -5.54 7.41 30.77
N PHE A 3 -5.18 6.33 31.46
CA PHE A 3 -4.40 5.20 30.90
C PHE A 3 -5.02 4.63 29.60
N SER A 4 -6.35 4.62 29.52
CA SER A 4 -7.11 4.20 28.32
C SER A 4 -6.82 5.07 27.09
N GLN A 5 -6.65 6.38 27.25
CA GLN A 5 -6.38 7.30 26.15
C GLN A 5 -4.96 7.11 25.60
N ILE A 6 -3.99 6.84 26.47
CA ILE A 6 -2.61 6.53 26.08
C ILE A 6 -2.58 5.27 25.22
N LEU A 7 -3.31 4.24 25.64
CA LEU A 7 -3.36 2.95 24.95
C LEU A 7 -4.00 3.06 23.56
N GLN A 8 -5.06 3.87 23.42
CA GLN A 8 -5.65 4.18 22.11
C GLN A 8 -4.67 4.94 21.19
N PHE A 9 -3.87 5.85 21.76
CA PHE A 9 -2.89 6.64 21.01
C PHE A 9 -1.73 5.78 20.50
N ILE A 10 -1.20 4.89 21.35
CA ILE A 10 -0.17 3.92 20.95
C ILE A 10 -0.70 3.00 19.85
N THR A 11 -1.90 2.45 20.03
CA THR A 11 -2.54 1.58 19.03
C THR A 11 -2.68 2.29 17.69
N TYR A 12 -3.07 3.56 17.71
CA TYR A 12 -3.16 4.41 16.51
C TYR A 12 -1.81 4.56 15.80
N ILE A 13 -0.75 4.95 16.53
CA ILE A 13 0.58 5.16 15.95
C ILE A 13 1.09 3.86 15.31
N VAL A 14 1.03 2.76 16.05
CA VAL A 14 1.48 1.44 15.57
C VAL A 14 0.68 1.03 14.33
N SER A 15 -0.64 1.21 14.36
CA SER A 15 -1.52 0.89 13.24
C SER A 15 -1.23 1.71 11.99
N TRP A 16 -1.04 3.02 12.16
CA TRP A 16 -0.70 3.92 11.07
C TRP A 16 0.64 3.55 10.44
N LEU A 17 1.63 3.21 11.27
CA LEU A 17 2.97 2.83 10.83
C LEU A 17 2.95 1.49 10.07
N LEU A 18 2.23 0.48 10.59
CA LEU A 18 2.03 -0.81 9.93
C LEU A 18 1.29 -0.70 8.59
N LEU A 19 0.22 0.11 8.53
CA LEU A 19 -0.54 0.33 7.31
C LEU A 19 0.27 1.13 6.27
N SER A 20 1.07 2.11 6.71
CA SER A 20 1.93 2.88 5.82
C SER A 20 3.08 2.03 5.25
N ALA A 21 3.70 1.19 6.09
CA ALA A 21 4.73 0.24 5.68
C ALA A 21 4.19 -0.81 4.72
N SER A 22 3.01 -1.38 4.98
CA SER A 22 2.38 -2.36 4.08
C SER A 22 1.94 -1.73 2.76
N GLY A 23 1.44 -0.48 2.77
CA GLY A 23 1.16 0.29 1.56
C GLY A 23 2.42 0.56 0.73
N LEU A 24 3.55 0.91 1.38
CA LEU A 24 4.83 1.10 0.68
C LEU A 24 5.30 -0.21 0.02
N TRP A 25 5.27 -1.31 0.77
CA TRP A 25 5.63 -2.63 0.26
C TRP A 25 4.77 -3.00 -0.95
N PHE A 26 3.45 -2.76 -0.88
CA PHE A 26 2.54 -2.99 -1.99
C PHE A 26 2.93 -2.21 -3.26
N PHE A 27 3.26 -0.92 -3.14
CA PHE A 27 3.69 -0.11 -4.29
C PHE A 27 5.01 -0.58 -4.90
N LEU A 28 5.97 -1.00 -4.08
CA LEU A 28 7.23 -1.55 -4.56
C LEU A 28 6.99 -2.85 -5.34
N THR A 29 6.19 -3.76 -4.80
CA THR A 29 5.83 -5.03 -5.46
C THR A 29 5.01 -4.79 -6.73
N LEU A 30 4.15 -3.77 -6.75
CA LEU A 30 3.37 -3.43 -7.95
C LEU A 30 4.27 -2.89 -9.07
N ARG A 31 5.28 -2.08 -8.72
CA ARG A 31 6.30 -1.63 -9.67
C ARG A 31 7.06 -2.79 -10.31
N THR A 32 7.54 -3.76 -9.52
CA THR A 32 8.27 -4.91 -10.08
C THR A 32 7.36 -5.74 -10.98
N THR A 33 6.10 -5.94 -10.59
CA THR A 33 5.11 -6.69 -11.39
C THR A 33 4.83 -5.99 -12.74
N LEU A 34 4.73 -4.65 -12.75
CA LEU A 34 4.57 -3.88 -13.98
C LEU A 34 5.80 -3.99 -14.90
N PHE A 35 6.99 -4.04 -14.31
CA PHE A 35 8.23 -4.25 -15.06
C PHE A 35 8.24 -5.63 -15.72
N ASP A 36 7.95 -6.68 -14.97
CA ASP A 36 7.91 -8.06 -15.48
C ASP A 36 6.85 -8.23 -16.57
N LEU A 37 5.67 -7.64 -16.39
CA LEU A 37 4.64 -7.58 -17.44
C LEU A 37 5.13 -6.88 -18.70
N GLY A 38 5.86 -5.76 -18.56
CA GLY A 38 6.41 -5.03 -19.69
C GLY A 38 7.42 -5.87 -20.48
N VAL A 39 8.22 -6.69 -19.79
CA VAL A 39 9.14 -7.64 -20.42
C VAL A 39 8.37 -8.77 -21.13
N LEU A 40 7.36 -9.35 -20.48
CA LEU A 40 6.54 -10.44 -21.04
C LEU A 40 5.78 -10.01 -22.31
N LEU A 41 5.20 -8.81 -22.29
CA LEU A 41 4.49 -8.20 -23.43
C LEU A 41 5.43 -7.76 -24.56
N LYS A 42 6.75 -7.98 -24.42
CA LYS A 42 7.79 -7.53 -25.35
C LYS A 42 7.66 -6.04 -25.66
N LEU A 43 7.28 -5.24 -24.67
CA LEU A 43 7.24 -3.79 -24.82
C LEU A 43 8.64 -3.28 -25.16
N ASN A 44 8.68 -2.21 -25.95
CA ASN A 44 9.93 -1.58 -26.33
C ASN A 44 10.80 -1.32 -25.08
N PRO A 45 12.09 -1.73 -25.06
CA PRO A 45 13.00 -1.50 -23.92
C PRO A 45 13.03 -0.06 -23.41
N TRP A 46 12.82 0.91 -24.31
CA TRP A 46 12.72 2.32 -23.96
C TRP A 46 11.48 2.64 -23.09
N ALA A 47 10.34 2.01 -23.39
CA ALA A 47 9.12 2.15 -22.61
C ALA A 47 9.25 1.49 -21.22
N VAL A 48 9.84 0.29 -21.15
CA VAL A 48 10.06 -0.43 -19.89
C VAL A 48 10.99 0.36 -18.95
N ARG A 49 12.08 0.93 -19.48
CA ARG A 49 12.97 1.83 -18.70
C ARG A 49 12.29 3.12 -18.26
N GLY A 50 11.37 3.63 -19.07
CA GLY A 50 10.53 4.77 -18.72
C GLY A 50 9.64 4.47 -17.52
N ILE A 51 8.93 3.34 -17.56
CA ILE A 51 8.05 2.89 -16.47
C ILE A 51 8.85 2.69 -15.18
N ASP A 52 10.04 2.11 -15.24
CA ASP A 52 10.84 1.85 -14.05
C ASP A 52 11.33 3.14 -13.35
N ARG A 53 11.78 4.14 -14.13
CA ARG A 53 12.28 5.42 -13.61
C ARG A 53 11.17 6.36 -13.16
N TRP A 54 10.08 6.45 -13.93
CA TRP A 54 8.95 7.29 -13.57
C TRP A 54 8.07 6.65 -12.52
N GLY A 55 7.98 5.32 -12.51
CA GLY A 55 7.19 4.56 -11.55
C GLY A 55 7.56 4.87 -10.10
N ILE A 56 8.85 4.93 -9.76
CA ILE A 56 9.26 5.25 -8.39
C ILE A 56 8.82 6.65 -7.96
N PHE A 57 8.86 7.62 -8.89
CA PHE A 57 8.43 9.00 -8.64
C PHE A 57 6.92 9.09 -8.46
N VAL A 58 6.16 8.50 -9.39
CA VAL A 58 4.70 8.51 -9.38
C VAL A 58 4.16 7.76 -8.17
N PHE A 59 4.66 6.54 -7.91
CA PHE A 59 4.26 5.76 -6.74
C PHE A 59 4.68 6.42 -5.43
N GLY A 60 5.85 7.06 -5.38
CA GLY A 60 6.28 7.84 -4.22
C GLY A 60 5.33 9.00 -3.91
N MET A 61 4.92 9.77 -4.93
CA MET A 61 3.94 10.84 -4.75
C MET A 61 2.58 10.32 -4.29
N ILE A 62 2.07 9.26 -4.92
CA ILE A 62 0.79 8.63 -4.52
C ILE A 62 0.88 8.14 -3.08
N TRP A 63 2.00 7.50 -2.70
CA TRP A 63 2.21 6.99 -1.35
C TRP A 63 2.18 8.10 -0.28
N ILE A 64 2.80 9.24 -0.55
CA ILE A 64 2.75 10.40 0.37
C ILE A 64 1.30 10.85 0.58
N VAL A 65 0.52 10.99 -0.50
CA VAL A 65 -0.91 11.36 -0.41
C VAL A 65 -1.69 10.33 0.39
N VAL A 66 -1.42 9.03 0.18
CA VAL A 66 -2.05 7.93 0.92
C VAL A 66 -1.74 8.03 2.40
N ILE A 67 -0.50 8.29 2.82
CA ILE A 67 -0.14 8.43 4.24
C ILE A 67 -0.91 9.55 4.92
N PHE A 68 -0.94 10.75 4.32
CA PHE A 68 -1.64 11.89 4.91
C PHE A 68 -3.15 11.63 4.99
N THR A 69 -3.71 11.00 3.96
CA THR A 69 -5.13 10.62 3.95
C THR A 69 -5.42 9.57 5.02
N LEU A 70 -4.53 8.59 5.19
CA LEU A 70 -4.62 7.53 6.19
C LEU A 70 -4.54 8.11 7.61
N GLU A 71 -3.62 9.04 7.83
CA GLU A 71 -3.47 9.76 9.10
C GLU A 71 -4.78 10.47 9.48
N GLY A 72 -5.32 11.27 8.57
CA GLY A 72 -6.61 11.95 8.77
C GLY A 72 -7.77 10.98 9.02
N TYR A 73 -7.81 9.88 8.27
CA TYR A 73 -8.86 8.87 8.39
C TYR A 73 -8.85 8.14 9.73
N LEU A 74 -7.66 7.79 10.23
CA LEU A 74 -7.45 7.14 11.52
C LEU A 74 -7.62 8.12 12.69
N ARG A 75 -7.16 9.36 12.56
CA ARG A 75 -7.36 10.41 13.59
C ARG A 75 -8.85 10.67 13.83
N THR A 76 -9.63 10.74 12.76
CA THR A 76 -11.10 10.87 12.84
C THR A 76 -11.77 9.62 13.44
N ALA A 77 -11.12 8.46 13.36
CA ALA A 77 -11.63 7.20 13.91
C ALA A 77 -11.48 7.12 15.44
N ILE A 78 -10.41 7.71 16.00
CA ILE A 78 -10.23 7.86 17.45
C ILE A 78 -11.37 8.69 18.03
N ALA A 79 -11.69 9.83 17.42
CA ALA A 79 -12.74 10.73 17.89
C ALA A 79 -14.15 10.10 17.89
N LYS A 80 -14.35 9.01 17.15
CA LYS A 80 -15.64 8.31 17.01
C LYS A 80 -15.66 6.91 17.66
N ASP A 81 -14.60 6.50 18.36
CA ASP A 81 -14.40 5.13 18.91
C ASP A 81 -14.57 3.99 17.88
N LYS A 82 -14.45 4.29 16.58
CA LYS A 82 -14.61 3.31 15.47
C LYS A 82 -13.29 2.91 14.83
N LEU A 83 -12.19 3.08 15.56
CA LEU A 83 -10.82 2.76 15.12
C LEU A 83 -10.71 1.35 14.53
N TRP A 84 -11.13 0.34 15.30
CA TRP A 84 -11.02 -1.07 14.91
C TRP A 84 -11.80 -1.42 13.64
N GLN A 85 -12.98 -0.84 13.45
CA GLN A 85 -13.82 -1.13 12.30
C GLN A 85 -13.22 -0.55 11.01
N ARG A 86 -12.67 0.67 11.10
CA ARG A 86 -11.97 1.33 9.99
C ARG A 86 -10.65 0.65 9.68
N LEU A 87 -9.88 0.30 10.70
CA LEU A 87 -8.62 -0.39 10.55
C LEU A 87 -8.80 -1.74 9.85
N ARG A 88 -9.79 -2.55 10.28
CA ARG A 88 -10.12 -3.81 9.61
C ARG A 88 -10.51 -3.60 8.15
N ARG A 89 -11.32 -2.58 7.83
CA ARG A 89 -11.66 -2.29 6.43
C ARG A 89 -10.43 -1.98 5.58
N VAL A 90 -9.55 -1.10 6.05
CA VAL A 90 -8.32 -0.76 5.32
C VAL A 90 -7.42 -1.99 5.19
N ALA A 91 -7.23 -2.75 6.27
CA ALA A 91 -6.43 -3.96 6.26
C ALA A 91 -7.00 -5.03 5.31
N VAL A 92 -8.32 -5.22 5.27
CA VAL A 92 -8.97 -6.17 4.34
C VAL A 92 -8.81 -5.73 2.90
N ILE A 93 -9.03 -4.45 2.60
CA ILE A 93 -8.82 -3.93 1.23
C ILE A 93 -7.36 -4.13 0.81
N LEU A 94 -6.42 -3.78 1.69
CA LEU A 94 -4.99 -3.92 1.41
C LEU A 94 -4.59 -5.39 1.25
N ALA A 95 -5.14 -6.30 2.05
CA ALA A 95 -4.94 -7.73 1.93
C ALA A 95 -5.52 -8.29 0.62
N ILE A 96 -6.70 -7.86 0.19
CA ILE A 96 -7.30 -8.25 -1.09
C ILE A 96 -6.41 -7.76 -2.24
N CYS A 97 -6.01 -6.49 -2.23
CA CYS A 97 -5.11 -5.95 -3.24
C CYS A 97 -3.79 -6.72 -3.29
N ALA A 98 -3.17 -6.99 -2.15
CA ALA A 98 -1.93 -7.77 -2.05
C ALA A 98 -2.11 -9.21 -2.57
N ALA A 99 -3.22 -9.87 -2.24
CA ALA A 99 -3.51 -11.21 -2.74
C ALA A 99 -3.68 -11.24 -4.26
N VAL A 100 -4.40 -10.26 -4.82
CA VAL A 100 -4.55 -10.09 -6.28
C VAL A 100 -3.17 -9.88 -6.92
N LEU A 101 -2.35 -9.01 -6.36
CA LEU A 101 -1.01 -8.75 -6.86
C LEU A 101 -0.14 -10.02 -6.83
N GLN A 102 -0.15 -10.75 -5.72
CA GLN A 102 0.60 -12.00 -5.60
C GLN A 102 0.13 -13.06 -6.62
N SER A 103 -1.18 -13.16 -6.84
CA SER A 103 -1.74 -14.07 -7.85
C SER A 103 -1.30 -13.69 -9.27
N SER A 104 -1.20 -12.39 -9.57
CA SER A 104 -0.72 -11.92 -10.87
C SER A 104 0.77 -12.23 -11.09
N GLN A 105 1.60 -12.09 -10.06
CA GLN A 105 3.02 -12.47 -10.14
C GLN A 105 3.20 -13.97 -10.40
N TRP A 106 2.41 -14.81 -9.72
CA TRP A 106 2.41 -16.25 -9.97
C TRP A 106 2.03 -16.60 -11.42
N LEU A 107 1.02 -15.92 -11.98
CA LEU A 107 0.61 -16.11 -13.37
C LEU A 107 1.70 -15.67 -14.36
N ILE A 108 2.34 -14.53 -14.11
CA ILE A 108 3.44 -14.04 -14.96
C ILE A 108 4.62 -15.01 -14.93
N GLY A 109 4.99 -15.49 -13.74
CA GLY A 109 6.07 -16.48 -13.59
C GLY A 109 5.76 -17.85 -14.21
N TYR A 110 4.49 -18.19 -14.41
CA TYR A 110 4.08 -19.40 -15.13
C TYR A 110 4.14 -19.22 -16.66
N LEU A 111 3.95 -18.00 -17.16
CA LEU A 111 3.90 -17.67 -18.59
C LEU A 111 5.25 -17.25 -19.19
N ALA A 112 6.20 -16.83 -18.36
CA ALA A 112 7.56 -16.44 -18.74
C ALA A 112 8.47 -17.67 -18.92
#